data_AF-A0ABD4S7H6-F1
#
_entry.id   AF-A0ABD4S7H6-F1
#
_cell.length_a   1.000
_cell.length_b   1.000
_cell.length_c   1.000
_cell.angle_alpha   90.00
_cell.angle_beta   90.00
_cell.angle_gamma   90.00
#
_symmetry.space_group_name_H-M   'P 1'
#
loop_
_entity.id
_entity.type
_entity.pdbx_description
1 polymer ?
#
loop_
_entity_poly.entity_id
_entity_poly.type
_entity_poly.pdbx_seq_one_letter_code
_entity_poly.pdbx_strand_id
1 'polypeptide(L)'
;MGSIFKQLQKIKDYDGYKESFEMNYLCIYEKIPLREQVELANNLVENILNIYRSESNKIDVLEEYNHKSLICYFEIFMKKINTLIKERIIDEKWLYQLTKDLIYTSEKDEYVKLGLVLSENYLDVDNIREVVDTFSKSGEYIFYLSNTIRKLEFYNTYLFNLSRISTGSIKVFAIVNIENLDSKITSYLIEEGYKDKKYEGLLMNYIISTVDLSEYLERRDLDKDKVNNLAHLICNYLLSVEFKYIGNKVELVNQFLPIVTSYGTSFDSLYSIFLIAVGVLEDDKVSCDKVEFKKEMNNVLLSEKWKSVFFKALNEADGKIEDMIKMSKIYDVRLSFDDLLPYLNKDIRDFEVYWHISKKGSANCKLKLLDFFEKTFKTEELIGKMEDIEKNKLTQEYYDDMLFFIVLKGSKSLYPEGKNLSLKGIFGNINEVRKESINILKRYRERLSLKEMQIVKEAYEKEKNIKLKDELRRLLYESNNLKKEFVNTKKLKVNEHGKDIYLTSVAVAGSRFRNREYLEKELEKSKIYYLNREKDNLYDENAIRIVGETGYVIGYVPRKDNYILSNLLDGGKLLYCRVTEYNLDEDYIYINIYLSYKDVIETVENSLKMVLDRGKVKIVN
;
A
#
# COMPACT_ATOMS: atom_id res chain seq x y z
N MET A 1 22.94 39.65 -16.48
CA MET A 1 22.27 38.81 -17.49
C MET A 1 21.30 39.74 -18.19
N GLY A 2 20.11 39.33 -18.66
CA GLY A 2 19.04 40.29 -18.98
C GLY A 2 17.94 40.17 -17.91
N SER A 3 17.05 41.16 -17.76
CA SER A 3 15.93 41.05 -16.80
C SER A 3 15.11 39.78 -17.04
N ILE A 4 14.59 39.18 -15.97
CA ILE A 4 13.82 37.91 -16.04
C ILE A 4 12.63 38.06 -16.99
N PHE A 5 11.95 39.20 -16.96
CA PHE A 5 10.89 39.54 -17.91
C PHE A 5 11.33 39.36 -19.37
N LYS A 6 12.48 39.93 -19.77
CA LYS A 6 13.03 39.77 -21.13
C LYS A 6 13.46 38.34 -21.43
N GLN A 7 13.85 37.56 -20.42
CA GLN A 7 14.16 36.14 -20.59
C GLN A 7 12.89 35.34 -20.88
N LEU A 8 11.83 35.53 -20.09
CA LEU A 8 10.55 34.85 -20.25
C LEU A 8 9.82 35.26 -21.55
N GLN A 9 9.96 36.50 -22.01
CA GLN A 9 9.43 36.91 -23.32
C GLN A 9 10.02 36.09 -24.49
N LYS A 10 11.25 35.60 -24.35
CA LYS A 10 11.90 34.75 -25.37
C LYS A 10 11.45 33.29 -25.31
N ILE A 11 10.77 32.88 -24.25
CA ILE A 11 10.24 31.53 -24.12
C ILE A 11 9.08 31.36 -25.09
N LYS A 12 9.24 30.39 -26.00
CA LYS A 12 8.24 30.04 -27.00
C LYS A 12 7.11 29.17 -26.42
N ASP A 13 7.45 28.24 -25.53
CA ASP A 13 6.53 27.22 -25.00
C ASP A 13 6.34 27.29 -23.48
N TYR A 14 5.29 26.68 -22.94
CA TYR A 14 5.01 26.68 -21.49
C TYR A 14 5.97 25.75 -20.72
N ASP A 15 6.61 26.25 -19.67
CA ASP A 15 7.42 25.47 -18.73
C ASP A 15 6.58 25.09 -17.50
N GLY A 16 5.61 24.19 -17.74
CA GLY A 16 4.63 23.80 -16.74
C GLY A 16 5.12 22.81 -15.68
N TYR A 17 6.18 22.03 -15.95
CA TYR A 17 6.67 21.00 -15.04
C TYR A 17 7.79 21.47 -14.10
N LYS A 18 8.19 22.74 -14.18
CA LYS A 18 9.14 23.31 -13.24
C LYS A 18 8.62 23.11 -11.83
N GLU A 19 9.32 22.31 -11.04
CA GLU A 19 8.94 22.03 -9.66
C GLU A 19 8.95 23.33 -8.88
N SER A 20 7.76 23.75 -8.45
CA SER A 20 7.59 24.98 -7.69
C SER A 20 7.18 24.63 -6.27
N PHE A 21 7.90 25.20 -5.30
CA PHE A 21 7.53 25.12 -3.89
C PHE A 21 6.08 25.60 -3.69
N GLU A 22 5.68 26.59 -4.48
CA GLU A 22 4.35 27.18 -4.57
C GLU A 22 3.25 26.14 -4.79
N MET A 23 3.45 25.26 -5.78
CA MET A 23 2.49 24.20 -6.11
C MET A 23 2.29 23.25 -4.93
N ASN A 24 3.39 22.81 -4.31
CA ASN A 24 3.29 21.92 -3.16
C ASN A 24 2.67 22.63 -1.95
N TYR A 25 3.03 23.89 -1.71
CA TYR A 25 2.48 24.66 -0.58
C TYR A 25 0.98 24.93 -0.71
N LEU A 26 0.50 25.25 -1.91
CA LEU A 26 -0.90 25.59 -2.13
C LEU A 26 -1.83 24.38 -2.24
N CYS A 27 -1.34 23.27 -2.79
CA CYS A 27 -2.19 22.13 -3.15
C CYS A 27 -1.92 20.86 -2.33
N ILE A 28 -0.78 20.75 -1.63
CA ILE A 28 -0.33 19.48 -1.01
C ILE A 28 -0.01 19.63 0.48
N TYR A 29 0.73 20.66 0.89
CA TYR A 29 1.20 20.83 2.26
C TYR A 29 0.22 21.59 3.15
N GLU A 30 0.36 21.39 4.46
CA GLU A 30 -0.27 22.25 5.46
C GLU A 30 0.34 23.65 5.42
N LYS A 31 -0.53 24.67 5.49
CA LYS A 31 -0.11 26.07 5.57
C LYS A 31 0.71 26.30 6.84
N ILE A 32 1.74 27.15 6.76
CA ILE A 32 2.47 27.58 7.96
C ILE A 32 1.53 28.30 8.94
N PRO A 33 1.79 28.28 10.25
CA PRO A 33 0.91 28.91 11.24
C PRO A 33 0.64 30.38 10.93
N LEU A 34 -0.60 30.84 11.16
CA LEU A 34 -1.00 32.23 10.88
C LEU A 34 -0.06 33.26 11.53
N ARG A 35 0.42 32.98 12.75
CA ARG A 35 1.38 33.84 13.44
C ARG A 35 2.67 34.02 12.63
N GLU A 36 3.23 32.93 12.10
CA GLU A 36 4.45 32.97 11.27
C GLU A 36 4.21 33.75 9.97
N GLN A 37 3.05 33.56 9.32
CA GLN A 37 2.69 34.35 8.14
C GLN A 37 2.64 35.85 8.45
N VAL A 38 2.09 36.24 9.61
CA VAL A 38 2.02 37.65 10.04
C VAL A 38 3.40 38.22 10.32
N GLU A 39 4.28 37.46 10.99
CA GLU A 39 5.67 37.87 11.27
C GLU A 39 6.46 38.09 9.98
N LEU A 40 6.40 37.14 9.04
CA LEU A 40 7.03 37.26 7.72
C LEU A 40 6.50 38.46 6.92
N ALA A 41 5.17 38.64 6.88
CA ALA A 41 4.55 39.77 6.19
C ALA A 41 4.95 41.11 6.81
N ASN A 42 5.02 41.22 8.14
CA ASN A 42 5.47 42.45 8.82
C ASN A 42 6.92 42.79 8.47
N ASN A 43 7.81 41.79 8.46
CA ASN A 43 9.21 41.99 8.11
C ASN A 43 9.35 42.51 6.67
N LEU A 44 8.60 41.94 5.72
CA LEU A 44 8.62 42.41 4.34
C LEU A 44 8.05 43.84 4.20
N VAL A 45 6.96 44.16 4.91
CA VAL A 45 6.39 45.52 4.94
C VAL A 45 7.40 46.54 5.46
N GLU A 46 8.14 46.22 6.53
CA GLU A 46 9.16 47.13 7.06
C GLU A 46 10.30 47.36 6.06
N ASN A 47 10.73 46.32 5.33
CA ASN A 47 11.71 46.48 4.27
C ASN A 47 11.21 47.41 3.15
N ILE A 48 9.95 47.30 2.75
CA ILE A 48 9.34 48.22 1.78
C ILE A 48 9.31 49.66 2.31
N LEU A 49 8.98 49.86 3.59
CA LEU A 49 9.00 51.18 4.22
C LEU A 49 10.42 51.77 4.28
N ASN A 50 11.42 50.95 4.56
CA ASN A 50 12.83 51.40 4.58
C ASN A 50 13.29 51.83 3.18
N ILE A 51 12.89 51.12 2.12
CA ILE A 51 13.17 51.54 0.74
C ILE A 51 12.44 52.84 0.43
N TYR A 52 11.17 52.97 0.83
CA TYR A 52 10.40 54.20 0.64
C TYR A 52 11.04 55.41 1.33
N ARG A 53 11.56 55.22 2.54
CA ARG A 53 12.29 56.24 3.32
C ARG A 53 13.72 56.48 2.84
N SER A 54 14.18 55.77 1.80
CA SER A 54 15.57 55.78 1.32
C SER A 54 16.61 55.36 2.37
N GLU A 55 16.19 54.55 3.34
CA GLU A 55 17.03 54.00 4.40
C GLU A 55 17.73 52.70 3.96
N SER A 56 17.21 52.04 2.92
CA SER A 56 17.82 50.87 2.27
C SER A 56 17.50 50.86 0.77
N ASN A 57 18.36 50.21 -0.03
CA ASN A 57 18.11 49.92 -1.44
C ASN A 57 17.85 48.42 -1.70
N LYS A 58 17.72 47.64 -0.62
CA LYS A 58 17.57 46.18 -0.67
C LYS A 58 16.41 45.71 0.20
N ILE A 59 15.87 44.55 -0.18
CA ILE A 59 14.87 43.82 0.60
C ILE A 59 15.60 42.62 1.21
N ASP A 60 16.23 42.82 2.37
CA ASP A 60 17.17 41.86 2.95
C ASP A 60 16.51 40.49 3.19
N VAL A 61 15.24 40.48 3.59
CA VAL A 61 14.44 39.27 3.85
C VAL A 61 14.29 38.38 2.60
N LEU A 62 14.36 38.93 1.40
CA LEU A 62 14.29 38.18 0.14
C LEU A 62 15.68 37.78 -0.39
N GLU A 63 16.76 38.28 0.22
CA GLU A 63 18.15 37.95 -0.14
C GLU A 63 18.76 36.86 0.77
N GLU A 64 18.07 36.45 1.84
CA GLU A 64 18.54 35.42 2.78
C GLU A 64 18.50 34.00 2.18
N TYR A 65 19.55 33.20 2.43
CA TYR A 65 19.69 31.85 1.88
C TYR A 65 18.55 30.87 2.29
N ASN A 66 17.92 31.12 3.44
CA ASN A 66 16.85 30.27 4.02
C ASN A 66 15.50 30.99 4.13
N HIS A 67 15.27 32.05 3.35
CA HIS A 67 14.00 32.75 3.43
C HIS A 67 12.82 31.85 3.04
N LYS A 68 11.67 32.09 3.67
CA LYS A 68 10.41 31.43 3.29
C LYS A 68 9.87 32.12 2.04
N SER A 69 9.44 31.31 1.05
CA SER A 69 8.86 31.79 -0.19
C SER A 69 7.67 32.74 0.06
N LEU A 70 7.58 33.80 -0.73
CA LEU A 70 6.55 34.84 -0.64
C LEU A 70 5.12 34.27 -0.72
N ILE A 71 4.94 33.13 -1.40
CA ILE A 71 3.64 32.47 -1.53
C ILE A 71 2.99 32.12 -0.18
N CYS A 72 3.80 31.97 0.88
CA CYS A 72 3.31 31.62 2.20
C CYS A 72 2.56 32.74 2.92
N TYR A 73 2.79 34.00 2.56
CA TYR A 73 2.32 35.16 3.34
C TYR A 73 1.90 36.38 2.49
N PHE A 74 1.91 36.28 1.15
CA PHE A 74 1.64 37.42 0.27
C PHE A 74 0.26 38.06 0.48
N GLU A 75 -0.78 37.28 0.81
CA GLU A 75 -2.13 37.79 1.07
C GLU A 75 -2.16 38.77 2.27
N ILE A 76 -1.49 38.41 3.36
CA ILE A 76 -1.38 39.25 4.56
C ILE A 76 -0.52 40.49 4.27
N PHE A 77 0.57 40.29 3.52
CA PHE A 77 1.42 41.38 3.05
C PHE A 77 0.62 42.39 2.22
N MET A 78 -0.13 41.94 1.21
CA MET A 78 -0.93 42.80 0.34
C MET A 78 -2.00 43.56 1.11
N LYS A 79 -2.69 42.91 2.06
CA LYS A 79 -3.65 43.58 2.94
C LYS A 79 -3.01 44.74 3.70
N LYS A 80 -1.79 44.56 4.22
CA LYS A 80 -1.05 45.59 4.97
C LYS A 80 -0.59 46.72 4.06
N ILE A 81 0.04 46.42 2.92
CA ILE A 81 0.46 47.41 1.93
C ILE A 81 -0.73 48.27 1.48
N ASN A 82 -1.85 47.64 1.11
CA ASN A 82 -3.08 48.34 0.72
C ASN A 82 -3.61 49.25 1.85
N THR A 83 -3.43 48.85 3.11
CA THR A 83 -3.80 49.69 4.26
C THR A 83 -2.87 50.90 4.38
N LEU A 84 -1.55 50.73 4.23
CA LEU A 84 -0.59 51.84 4.27
C LEU A 84 -0.85 52.89 3.19
N ILE A 85 -1.25 52.48 1.99
CA ILE A 85 -1.66 53.39 0.91
C ILE A 85 -2.93 54.15 1.31
N LYS A 86 -3.96 53.45 1.81
CA LYS A 86 -5.23 54.07 2.24
C LYS A 86 -5.03 55.09 3.37
N GLU A 87 -4.12 54.81 4.29
CA GLU A 87 -3.71 55.70 5.37
C GLU A 87 -2.69 56.77 4.94
N ARG A 88 -2.33 56.81 3.65
CA ARG A 88 -1.39 57.79 3.05
C ARG A 88 0.01 57.76 3.67
N ILE A 89 0.43 56.60 4.16
CA ILE A 89 1.79 56.38 4.71
C ILE A 89 2.79 56.13 3.57
N ILE A 90 2.36 55.46 2.50
CA ILE A 90 3.12 55.26 1.28
C ILE A 90 2.38 55.96 0.13
N ASP A 91 3.13 56.56 -0.80
CA ASP A 91 2.57 57.12 -2.03
C ASP A 91 2.28 56.03 -3.07
N GLU A 92 1.07 56.02 -3.62
CA GLU A 92 0.63 55.01 -4.59
C GLU A 92 1.44 55.07 -5.91
N LYS A 93 1.83 56.27 -6.37
CA LYS A 93 2.62 56.41 -7.60
C LYS A 93 4.03 55.86 -7.42
N TRP A 94 4.59 56.05 -6.23
CA TRP A 94 5.87 55.44 -5.87
C TRP A 94 5.77 53.91 -5.92
N LEU A 95 4.73 53.32 -5.32
CA LEU A 95 4.56 51.87 -5.31
C LEU A 95 4.29 51.30 -6.71
N TYR A 96 3.57 52.03 -7.55
CA TYR A 96 3.42 51.72 -8.98
C TYR A 96 4.78 51.69 -9.70
N GLN A 97 5.65 52.68 -9.47
CA GLN A 97 6.98 52.71 -10.08
C GLN A 97 7.86 51.55 -9.58
N LEU A 98 7.86 51.29 -8.27
CA LEU A 98 8.57 50.15 -7.68
C LEU A 98 8.11 48.84 -8.32
N THR A 99 6.79 48.66 -8.47
CA THR A 99 6.21 47.45 -9.08
C THR A 99 6.72 47.25 -10.50
N LYS A 100 6.78 48.32 -11.31
CA LYS A 100 7.35 48.24 -12.67
C LYS A 100 8.83 47.89 -12.64
N ASP A 101 9.62 48.51 -11.77
CA ASP A 101 11.05 48.24 -11.71
C ASP A 101 11.32 46.77 -11.31
N LEU A 102 10.60 46.27 -10.31
CA LEU A 102 10.67 44.87 -9.87
C LEU A 102 10.35 43.87 -11.00
N ILE A 103 9.33 44.14 -11.81
CA ILE A 103 8.90 43.24 -12.89
C ILE A 103 9.85 43.35 -14.10
N TYR A 104 10.05 44.55 -14.63
CA TYR A 104 10.63 44.75 -15.96
C TYR A 104 12.17 44.80 -15.94
N THR A 105 12.78 45.19 -14.81
CA THR A 105 14.22 45.44 -14.73
C THR A 105 14.99 44.42 -13.90
N SER A 106 14.35 43.79 -12.92
CA SER A 106 15.03 42.87 -12.00
C SER A 106 15.59 41.62 -12.69
N GLU A 107 16.76 41.19 -12.23
CA GLU A 107 17.37 39.90 -12.54
C GLU A 107 17.20 38.88 -11.40
N LYS A 108 16.53 39.25 -10.30
CA LYS A 108 16.32 38.40 -9.12
C LYS A 108 14.89 37.84 -9.08
N ASP A 109 14.77 36.52 -8.97
CA ASP A 109 13.49 35.80 -8.99
C ASP A 109 12.51 36.30 -7.92
N GLU A 110 12.96 36.43 -6.67
CA GLU A 110 12.11 36.86 -5.54
C GLU A 110 11.60 38.31 -5.68
N TYR A 111 12.42 39.18 -6.28
CA TYR A 111 12.02 40.57 -6.54
C TYR A 111 10.94 40.62 -7.60
N VAL A 112 11.08 39.79 -8.64
CA VAL A 112 10.06 39.66 -9.67
C VAL A 112 8.78 39.09 -9.08
N LYS A 113 8.83 38.02 -8.26
CA LYS A 113 7.66 37.46 -7.57
C LYS A 113 6.92 38.51 -6.74
N LEU A 114 7.65 39.35 -6.00
CA LEU A 114 7.07 40.49 -5.29
C LEU A 114 6.41 41.50 -6.22
N GLY A 115 7.07 41.83 -7.34
CA GLY A 115 6.50 42.69 -8.38
C GLY A 115 5.19 42.12 -8.93
N LEU A 116 5.12 40.80 -9.19
CA LEU A 116 3.90 40.13 -9.66
C LEU A 116 2.76 40.21 -8.63
N VAL A 117 3.06 40.02 -7.34
CA VAL A 117 2.06 40.18 -6.27
C VAL A 117 1.54 41.62 -6.19
N LEU A 118 2.45 42.62 -6.25
CA LEU A 118 2.07 44.03 -6.21
C LEU A 118 1.28 44.47 -7.46
N SER A 119 1.52 43.81 -8.60
CA SER A 119 0.82 44.10 -9.86
C SER A 119 -0.69 43.96 -9.76
N GLU A 120 -1.21 43.23 -8.77
CA GLU A 120 -2.62 43.15 -8.49
C GLU A 120 -3.23 44.55 -8.37
N ASN A 121 -2.64 45.46 -7.59
CA ASN A 121 -3.21 46.78 -7.33
C ASN A 121 -2.38 47.94 -7.88
N TYR A 122 -1.11 47.71 -8.22
CA TYR A 122 -0.15 48.77 -8.53
C TYR A 122 0.45 48.62 -9.93
N LEU A 123 -0.37 48.14 -10.88
CA LEU A 123 -0.08 48.14 -12.31
C LEU A 123 -1.37 48.49 -13.08
N ASP A 124 -1.23 49.22 -14.18
CA ASP A 124 -2.34 49.58 -15.06
C ASP A 124 -2.76 48.41 -15.96
N VAL A 125 -4.01 48.46 -16.44
CA VAL A 125 -4.65 47.36 -17.18
C VAL A 125 -3.87 46.94 -18.44
N ASP A 126 -3.28 47.91 -19.16
CA ASP A 126 -2.52 47.62 -20.39
C ASP A 126 -1.24 46.82 -20.07
N ASN A 127 -0.52 47.21 -19.02
CA ASN A 127 0.69 46.51 -18.58
C ASN A 127 0.36 45.16 -17.90
N ILE A 128 -0.78 45.03 -17.21
CA ILE A 128 -1.21 43.76 -16.60
C ILE A 128 -1.28 42.65 -17.63
N ARG A 129 -1.85 42.91 -18.82
CA ARG A 129 -1.98 41.89 -19.85
C ARG A 129 -0.63 41.38 -20.36
N GLU A 130 0.31 42.28 -20.59
CA GLU A 130 1.67 41.94 -21.00
C GLU A 130 2.39 41.09 -19.94
N VAL A 131 2.26 41.48 -18.67
CA VAL A 131 2.85 40.75 -17.53
C VAL A 131 2.24 39.36 -17.42
N VAL A 132 0.91 39.26 -17.46
CA VAL A 132 0.21 37.97 -17.39
C VAL A 132 0.62 37.05 -18.54
N ASP A 133 0.61 37.52 -19.79
CA ASP A 133 0.98 36.73 -20.97
C ASP A 133 2.45 36.28 -20.97
N THR A 134 3.32 37.02 -20.28
CA THR A 134 4.74 36.69 -20.15
C THR A 134 4.99 35.66 -19.05
N PHE A 135 4.48 35.91 -17.84
CA PHE A 135 4.82 35.12 -16.66
C PHE A 135 3.97 33.87 -16.47
N SER A 136 2.76 33.80 -17.05
CA SER A 136 1.93 32.58 -17.03
C SER A 136 2.53 31.42 -17.81
N LYS A 137 3.57 31.68 -18.62
CA LYS A 137 4.36 30.66 -19.32
C LYS A 137 5.25 29.83 -18.38
N SER A 138 5.40 30.23 -17.13
CA SER A 138 6.25 29.56 -16.14
C SER A 138 5.44 29.06 -14.96
N GLY A 139 5.58 27.76 -14.66
CA GLY A 139 4.98 27.12 -13.49
C GLY A 139 5.51 27.61 -12.14
N GLU A 140 6.59 28.38 -12.13
CA GLU A 140 7.13 29.03 -10.94
C GLU A 140 6.44 30.37 -10.63
N TYR A 141 6.19 31.18 -11.66
CA TYR A 141 5.74 32.56 -11.48
C TYR A 141 4.21 32.71 -11.47
N ILE A 142 3.49 31.79 -12.10
CA ILE A 142 2.06 31.92 -12.32
C ILE A 142 1.23 32.04 -11.02
N PHE A 143 1.66 31.38 -9.93
CA PHE A 143 0.94 31.43 -8.67
C PHE A 143 0.87 32.83 -8.05
N TYR A 144 1.86 33.67 -8.33
CA TYR A 144 1.92 35.07 -7.90
C TYR A 144 1.01 35.99 -8.73
N LEU A 145 0.43 35.48 -9.82
CA LEU A 145 -0.51 36.20 -10.68
C LEU A 145 -1.98 35.89 -10.38
N SER A 146 -2.31 35.07 -9.36
CA SER A 146 -3.70 34.64 -9.10
C SER A 146 -4.69 35.83 -9.05
N ASN A 147 -4.41 36.81 -8.19
CA ASN A 147 -5.28 37.98 -8.03
C ASN A 147 -5.18 38.94 -9.23
N THR A 148 -3.99 39.06 -9.84
CA THR A 148 -3.76 39.87 -11.04
C THR A 148 -4.58 39.38 -12.23
N ILE A 149 -4.61 38.06 -12.47
CA ILE A 149 -5.39 37.46 -13.57
C ILE A 149 -6.88 37.73 -13.37
N ARG A 150 -7.39 37.67 -12.13
CA ARG A 150 -8.81 37.97 -11.82
C ARG A 150 -9.24 39.40 -12.18
N LYS A 151 -8.30 40.33 -12.40
CA LYS A 151 -8.61 41.70 -12.86
C LYS A 151 -8.77 41.82 -14.36
N LEU A 152 -8.38 40.81 -15.15
CA LEU A 152 -8.57 40.83 -16.59
C LEU A 152 -10.04 40.71 -16.96
N GLU A 153 -10.49 41.47 -17.95
CA GLU A 153 -11.75 41.18 -18.63
C GLU A 153 -11.66 39.77 -19.24
N PHE A 154 -12.74 38.98 -19.10
CA PHE A 154 -12.79 37.59 -19.54
C PHE A 154 -11.72 36.68 -18.91
N TYR A 155 -11.28 36.95 -17.67
CA TYR A 155 -10.28 36.13 -16.99
C TYR A 155 -10.66 34.63 -16.94
N ASN A 156 -11.95 34.30 -16.79
CA ASN A 156 -12.38 32.90 -16.75
C ASN A 156 -12.13 32.20 -18.09
N THR A 157 -12.39 32.89 -19.21
CA THR A 157 -12.08 32.42 -20.56
C THR A 157 -10.57 32.28 -20.77
N TYR A 158 -9.77 33.20 -20.21
CA TYR A 158 -8.32 33.09 -20.22
C TYR A 158 -7.84 31.83 -19.51
N LEU A 159 -8.30 31.58 -18.27
CA LEU A 159 -7.95 30.39 -17.49
C LEU A 159 -8.39 29.10 -18.19
N PHE A 160 -9.59 29.08 -18.79
CA PHE A 160 -10.07 27.96 -19.59
C PHE A 160 -9.18 27.64 -20.79
N ASN A 161 -8.71 28.66 -21.51
CA ASN A 161 -7.81 28.47 -22.63
C ASN A 161 -6.42 28.04 -22.14
N LEU A 162 -5.96 28.61 -21.04
CA LEU A 162 -4.67 28.28 -20.43
C LEU A 162 -4.63 26.82 -19.99
N SER A 163 -5.68 26.30 -19.34
CA SER A 163 -5.74 24.89 -18.91
C SER A 163 -5.67 23.92 -20.10
N ARG A 164 -6.21 24.30 -21.26
CA ARG A 164 -6.23 23.47 -22.48
C ARG A 164 -4.87 23.35 -23.16
N ILE A 165 -4.03 24.37 -23.06
CA ILE A 165 -2.73 24.43 -23.76
C ILE A 165 -1.54 24.14 -22.84
N SER A 166 -1.75 24.13 -21.52
CA SER A 166 -0.69 23.95 -20.53
C SER A 166 -0.68 22.55 -19.92
N THR A 167 0.37 22.26 -19.15
CA THR A 167 0.55 21.03 -18.38
C THR A 167 1.21 21.36 -17.04
N GLY A 168 1.35 20.38 -16.16
CA GLY A 168 2.03 20.54 -14.88
C GLY A 168 1.34 21.55 -13.97
N SER A 169 2.13 22.35 -13.24
CA SER A 169 1.63 23.31 -12.25
C SER A 169 0.82 24.45 -12.87
N ILE A 170 1.09 24.83 -14.13
CA ILE A 170 0.31 25.84 -14.86
C ILE A 170 -1.11 25.36 -15.11
N LYS A 171 -1.28 24.09 -15.53
CA LYS A 171 -2.60 23.48 -15.72
C LYS A 171 -3.35 23.38 -14.39
N VAL A 172 -2.67 22.95 -13.32
CA VAL A 172 -3.27 22.92 -11.98
C VAL A 172 -3.74 24.30 -11.57
N PHE A 173 -2.87 25.31 -11.67
CA PHE A 173 -3.22 26.69 -11.37
C PHE A 173 -4.48 27.12 -12.14
N ALA A 174 -4.53 26.85 -13.45
CA ALA A 174 -5.65 27.25 -14.29
C ALA A 174 -6.96 26.56 -13.86
N ILE A 175 -6.94 25.26 -13.60
CA ILE A 175 -8.13 24.49 -13.20
C ILE A 175 -8.59 24.84 -11.77
N VAL A 176 -7.67 25.11 -10.85
CA VAL A 176 -8.04 25.48 -9.47
C VAL A 176 -8.61 26.90 -9.39
N ASN A 177 -8.29 27.77 -10.35
CA ASN A 177 -8.76 29.16 -10.35
C ASN A 177 -9.89 29.45 -11.34
N ILE A 178 -10.27 28.50 -12.20
CA ILE A 178 -11.41 28.66 -13.11
C ILE A 178 -12.73 28.50 -12.33
N GLU A 179 -13.70 29.36 -12.62
CA GLU A 179 -15.07 29.26 -12.12
C GLU A 179 -15.91 28.43 -13.12
N ASN A 180 -16.71 27.50 -12.60
CA ASN A 180 -17.56 26.65 -13.43
C ASN A 180 -18.86 27.39 -13.82
N LEU A 181 -18.79 28.20 -14.89
CA LEU A 181 -19.88 29.10 -15.29
C LEU A 181 -20.88 28.49 -16.29
N ASP A 182 -20.49 27.42 -17.00
CA ASP A 182 -21.32 26.80 -18.03
C ASP A 182 -20.95 25.33 -18.29
N SER A 183 -21.85 24.61 -18.96
CA SER A 183 -21.68 23.20 -19.29
C SER A 183 -20.45 22.88 -20.15
N LYS A 184 -19.88 23.84 -20.89
CA LYS A 184 -18.68 23.62 -21.70
C LYS A 184 -17.45 23.48 -20.80
N ILE A 185 -17.37 24.27 -19.72
CA ILE A 185 -16.33 24.12 -18.71
C ILE A 185 -16.50 22.79 -17.97
N THR A 186 -17.71 22.47 -17.49
CA THR A 186 -18.02 21.18 -16.85
C THR A 186 -17.57 20.00 -17.72
N SER A 187 -17.92 20.02 -19.02
CA SER A 187 -17.54 18.97 -19.97
C SER A 187 -16.04 18.82 -20.09
N TYR A 188 -15.34 19.95 -20.29
CA TYR A 188 -13.91 19.94 -20.44
C TYR A 188 -13.21 19.40 -19.19
N LEU A 189 -13.62 19.83 -18.00
CA LEU A 189 -13.02 19.35 -16.75
C LEU A 189 -13.17 17.83 -16.60
N ILE A 190 -14.36 17.30 -16.86
CA ILE A 190 -14.66 15.86 -16.74
C ILE A 190 -14.03 15.02 -17.85
N GLU A 191 -13.87 15.55 -19.06
CA GLU A 191 -13.43 14.74 -20.21
C GLU A 191 -11.93 14.86 -20.49
N GLU A 192 -11.33 16.04 -20.26
CA GLU A 192 -9.95 16.36 -20.68
C GLU A 192 -9.13 17.09 -19.61
N GLY A 193 -9.77 17.80 -18.68
CA GLY A 193 -9.11 18.73 -17.76
C GLY A 193 -8.15 18.03 -16.79
N TYR A 194 -8.52 16.85 -16.32
CA TYR A 194 -7.70 16.08 -15.38
C TYR A 194 -6.43 15.49 -15.99
N LYS A 195 -6.36 15.32 -17.32
CA LYS A 195 -5.26 14.62 -17.98
C LYS A 195 -3.96 15.42 -17.85
N ASP A 196 -2.99 14.86 -17.14
CA ASP A 196 -1.66 15.44 -16.92
C ASP A 196 -0.62 14.35 -16.65
N LYS A 197 0.68 14.59 -16.92
CA LYS A 197 1.69 13.54 -16.70
C LYS A 197 2.09 13.40 -15.22
N LYS A 198 1.93 14.45 -14.41
CA LYS A 198 2.40 14.48 -13.01
C LYS A 198 1.27 14.66 -12.01
N TYR A 199 0.30 15.53 -12.31
CA TYR A 199 -0.71 15.95 -11.34
C TYR A 199 -2.11 15.42 -11.64
N GLU A 200 -2.23 14.37 -12.45
CA GLU A 200 -3.51 13.79 -12.85
C GLU A 200 -4.40 13.45 -11.66
N GLY A 201 -3.93 12.63 -10.71
CA GLY A 201 -4.72 12.26 -9.53
C GLY A 201 -5.15 13.44 -8.66
N LEU A 202 -4.32 14.49 -8.55
CA LEU A 202 -4.69 15.72 -7.84
C LEU A 202 -5.86 16.43 -8.55
N LEU A 203 -5.75 16.59 -9.88
CA LEU A 203 -6.78 17.23 -10.70
C LEU A 203 -8.09 16.44 -10.66
N MET A 204 -8.05 15.11 -10.74
CA MET A 204 -9.23 14.24 -10.62
C MET A 204 -9.99 14.50 -9.31
N ASN A 205 -9.26 14.54 -8.19
CA ASN A 205 -9.85 14.77 -6.87
C ASN A 205 -10.48 16.15 -6.76
N TYR A 206 -9.79 17.17 -7.26
CA TYR A 206 -10.29 18.54 -7.26
C TYR A 206 -11.55 18.69 -8.12
N ILE A 207 -11.52 18.16 -9.34
CA ILE A 207 -12.63 18.26 -10.31
C ILE A 207 -13.88 17.60 -9.75
N ILE A 208 -13.83 16.34 -9.30
CA ILE A 208 -15.01 15.65 -8.75
C ILE A 208 -15.58 16.36 -7.51
N SER A 209 -14.74 17.05 -6.74
CA SER A 209 -15.17 17.80 -5.55
C SER A 209 -15.81 19.15 -5.86
N THR A 210 -15.69 19.65 -7.10
CA THR A 210 -16.08 21.03 -7.46
C THR A 210 -17.12 21.11 -8.56
N VAL A 211 -17.18 20.13 -9.47
CA VAL A 211 -18.15 20.13 -10.57
C VAL A 211 -19.54 19.73 -10.09
N ASP A 212 -20.57 20.30 -10.74
CA ASP A 212 -21.94 19.82 -10.60
C ASP A 212 -22.08 18.52 -11.40
N LEU A 213 -21.99 17.40 -10.69
CA LEU A 213 -22.10 16.08 -11.29
C LEU A 213 -23.49 15.83 -11.87
N SER A 214 -24.55 16.42 -11.29
CA SER A 214 -25.91 16.26 -11.80
C SER A 214 -26.07 16.92 -13.17
N GLU A 215 -25.56 18.15 -13.32
CA GLU A 215 -25.56 18.86 -14.62
C GLU A 215 -24.95 18.01 -15.73
N TYR A 216 -23.82 17.32 -15.45
CA TYR A 216 -23.15 16.47 -16.43
C TYR A 216 -23.92 15.17 -16.73
N LEU A 217 -24.49 14.53 -15.71
CA LEU A 217 -25.18 13.25 -15.83
C LEU A 217 -26.56 13.36 -16.51
N GLU A 218 -27.21 14.53 -16.49
CA GLU A 218 -28.50 14.77 -17.14
C GLU A 218 -28.40 15.06 -18.66
N ARG A 219 -27.18 15.05 -19.22
CA ARG A 219 -26.97 15.40 -20.63
C ARG A 219 -27.46 14.30 -21.57
N ARG A 220 -28.08 14.73 -22.68
CA ARG A 220 -28.65 13.81 -23.69
C ARG A 220 -27.61 13.17 -24.60
N ASP A 221 -26.40 13.72 -24.65
CA ASP A 221 -25.30 13.29 -25.52
C ASP A 221 -24.24 12.47 -24.77
N LEU A 222 -24.61 11.87 -23.63
CA LEU A 222 -23.76 10.88 -22.94
C LEU A 222 -23.64 9.63 -23.80
N ASP A 223 -22.41 9.38 -24.26
CA ASP A 223 -22.03 8.17 -24.95
C ASP A 223 -21.13 7.29 -24.07
N LYS A 224 -20.76 6.13 -24.62
CA LYS A 224 -19.90 5.16 -23.95
C LYS A 224 -18.55 5.74 -23.53
N ASP A 225 -17.94 6.58 -24.36
CA ASP A 225 -16.59 7.10 -24.11
C ASP A 225 -16.62 8.15 -22.99
N LYS A 226 -17.64 9.03 -22.98
CA LYS A 226 -17.88 9.97 -21.88
C LYS A 226 -18.15 9.27 -20.56
N VAL A 227 -18.97 8.22 -20.57
CA VAL A 227 -19.24 7.44 -19.34
C VAL A 227 -17.99 6.73 -18.84
N ASN A 228 -17.16 6.17 -19.74
CA ASN A 228 -15.89 5.56 -19.33
C ASN A 228 -14.90 6.60 -18.76
N ASN A 229 -14.82 7.81 -19.34
CA ASN A 229 -13.98 8.89 -18.83
C ASN A 229 -14.44 9.34 -17.43
N LEU A 230 -15.75 9.53 -17.25
CA LEU A 230 -16.32 9.85 -15.94
C LEU A 230 -16.08 8.73 -14.92
N ALA A 231 -16.21 7.47 -15.33
CA ALA A 231 -15.93 6.33 -14.48
C ALA A 231 -14.46 6.28 -14.04
N HIS A 232 -13.52 6.61 -14.93
CA HIS A 232 -12.10 6.72 -14.59
C HIS A 232 -11.85 7.79 -13.52
N LEU A 233 -12.46 8.97 -13.66
CA LEU A 233 -12.40 10.03 -12.65
C LEU A 233 -12.97 9.57 -11.29
N ILE A 234 -14.20 9.04 -11.31
CA ILE A 234 -14.89 8.61 -10.09
C ILE A 234 -14.15 7.46 -9.41
N CYS A 235 -13.66 6.48 -10.18
CA CYS A 235 -12.86 5.36 -9.68
C CYS A 235 -11.64 5.85 -8.89
N ASN A 236 -10.84 6.76 -9.48
CA ASN A 236 -9.66 7.31 -8.82
C ASN A 236 -10.01 8.16 -7.59
N TYR A 237 -11.10 8.94 -7.65
CA TYR A 237 -11.60 9.70 -6.50
C TYR A 237 -12.04 8.80 -5.34
N LEU A 238 -12.75 7.71 -5.63
CA LEU A 238 -13.19 6.73 -4.63
C LEU A 238 -12.01 5.96 -4.01
N LEU A 239 -10.88 5.84 -4.71
CA LEU A 239 -9.66 5.24 -4.19
C LEU A 239 -8.86 6.21 -3.30
N SER A 240 -9.07 7.52 -3.43
CA SER A 240 -8.31 8.54 -2.69
C SER A 240 -9.05 9.07 -1.45
N VAL A 241 -10.38 8.95 -1.41
CA VAL A 241 -11.22 9.48 -0.32
C VAL A 241 -12.13 8.40 0.26
N GLU A 242 -12.16 8.27 1.60
CA GLU A 242 -13.10 7.36 2.26
C GLU A 242 -14.55 7.75 1.92
N PHE A 243 -15.34 6.77 1.48
CA PHE A 243 -16.70 7.00 0.95
C PHE A 243 -17.58 7.85 1.87
N LYS A 244 -17.48 7.69 3.20
CA LYS A 244 -18.27 8.44 4.17
C LYS A 244 -18.06 9.97 4.12
N TYR A 245 -16.95 10.46 3.58
CA TYR A 245 -16.64 11.88 3.46
C TYR A 245 -17.01 12.49 2.09
N ILE A 246 -17.52 11.68 1.17
CA ILE A 246 -17.90 12.15 -0.17
C ILE A 246 -19.18 13.00 -0.07
N GLY A 247 -19.16 14.19 -0.68
CA GLY A 247 -20.32 15.08 -0.77
C GLY A 247 -21.37 14.59 -1.76
N ASN A 248 -20.93 14.09 -2.93
CA ASN A 248 -21.79 13.74 -4.07
C ASN A 248 -22.39 12.32 -4.02
N LYS A 249 -22.70 11.81 -2.82
CA LYS A 249 -23.17 10.41 -2.66
C LYS A 249 -24.50 10.15 -3.38
N VAL A 250 -25.40 11.13 -3.36
CA VAL A 250 -26.74 11.02 -3.94
C VAL A 250 -26.63 10.89 -5.45
N GLU A 251 -25.80 11.72 -6.08
CA GLU A 251 -25.51 11.73 -7.50
C GLU A 251 -24.82 10.43 -7.92
N LEU A 252 -23.84 9.96 -7.14
CA LEU A 252 -23.14 8.71 -7.41
C LEU A 252 -24.09 7.50 -7.41
N VAL A 253 -24.99 7.40 -6.43
CA VAL A 253 -25.89 6.25 -6.27
C VAL A 253 -27.11 6.34 -7.18
N ASN A 254 -27.75 7.50 -7.28
CA ASN A 254 -29.04 7.63 -7.96
C ASN A 254 -28.92 8.00 -9.45
N GLN A 255 -27.81 8.60 -9.87
CA GLN A 255 -27.63 9.05 -11.26
C GLN A 255 -26.50 8.30 -11.96
N PHE A 256 -25.29 8.33 -11.39
CA PHE A 256 -24.12 7.74 -12.03
C PHE A 256 -24.22 6.22 -12.11
N LEU A 257 -24.57 5.55 -11.01
CA LEU A 257 -24.64 4.08 -10.92
C LEU A 257 -25.57 3.44 -11.98
N PRO A 258 -26.81 3.94 -12.22
CA PRO A 258 -27.63 3.49 -13.34
C PRO A 258 -26.99 3.72 -14.73
N ILE A 259 -26.37 4.89 -14.93
CA ILE A 259 -25.75 5.27 -16.21
C ILE A 259 -24.53 4.38 -16.51
N VAL A 260 -23.60 4.22 -15.56
CA VAL A 260 -22.41 3.39 -15.73
C VAL A 260 -22.76 1.92 -15.90
N THR A 261 -23.80 1.44 -15.20
CA THR A 261 -24.30 0.07 -15.37
C THR A 261 -24.77 -0.18 -16.80
N SER A 262 -25.42 0.80 -17.42
CA SER A 262 -25.97 0.71 -18.78
C SER A 262 -24.88 0.88 -19.85
N TYR A 263 -24.11 1.97 -19.79
CA TYR A 263 -23.20 2.40 -20.86
C TYR A 263 -21.73 2.08 -20.61
N GLY A 264 -21.31 1.93 -19.35
CA GLY A 264 -19.92 1.69 -18.97
C GLY A 264 -19.38 0.36 -19.48
N THR A 265 -18.09 0.34 -19.82
CA THR A 265 -17.43 -0.81 -20.45
C THR A 265 -15.93 -0.94 -20.13
N SER A 266 -15.34 0.02 -19.43
CA SER A 266 -13.95 -0.05 -18.97
C SER A 266 -13.83 -0.80 -17.64
N PHE A 267 -12.61 -1.20 -17.27
CA PHE A 267 -12.35 -1.72 -15.93
C PHE A 267 -12.69 -0.69 -14.84
N ASP A 268 -12.39 0.59 -15.05
CA ASP A 268 -12.79 1.65 -14.11
C ASP A 268 -14.31 1.78 -13.96
N SER A 269 -15.07 1.50 -15.02
CA SER A 269 -16.54 1.43 -14.92
C SER A 269 -16.98 0.29 -14.01
N LEU A 270 -16.39 -0.89 -14.17
CA LEU A 270 -16.65 -2.03 -13.29
C LEU A 270 -16.25 -1.72 -11.85
N TYR A 271 -15.05 -1.19 -11.67
CA TYR A 271 -14.45 -1.02 -10.36
C TYR A 271 -15.08 0.13 -9.59
N SER A 272 -15.49 1.22 -10.26
CA SER A 272 -16.30 2.27 -9.63
C SER A 272 -17.65 1.75 -9.12
N ILE A 273 -18.35 0.87 -9.86
CA ILE A 273 -19.56 0.20 -9.36
C ILE A 273 -19.26 -0.58 -8.07
N PHE A 274 -18.18 -1.35 -8.06
CA PHE A 274 -17.75 -2.11 -6.88
C PHE A 274 -17.44 -1.19 -5.69
N LEU A 275 -16.69 -0.11 -5.90
CA LEU A 275 -16.31 0.84 -4.85
C LEU A 275 -17.54 1.58 -4.27
N ILE A 276 -18.48 2.00 -5.12
CA ILE A 276 -19.75 2.59 -4.67
C ILE A 276 -20.54 1.56 -3.85
N ALA A 277 -20.64 0.32 -4.34
CA ALA A 277 -21.38 -0.72 -3.64
C ALA A 277 -20.81 -1.02 -2.24
N VAL A 278 -19.48 -1.16 -2.12
CA VAL A 278 -18.81 -1.34 -0.83
C VAL A 278 -19.02 -0.13 0.07
N GLY A 279 -18.80 1.09 -0.46
CA GLY A 279 -18.95 2.33 0.29
C GLY A 279 -20.35 2.53 0.87
N VAL A 280 -21.40 2.26 0.09
CA VAL A 280 -22.80 2.34 0.56
C VAL A 280 -23.10 1.30 1.65
N LEU A 281 -22.60 0.07 1.49
CA LEU A 281 -22.86 -1.00 2.46
C LEU A 281 -22.14 -0.75 3.79
N GLU A 282 -20.94 -0.15 3.76
CA GLU A 282 -20.14 0.18 4.93
C GLU A 282 -20.56 1.49 5.63
N ASP A 283 -21.19 2.43 4.92
CA ASP A 283 -21.63 3.70 5.49
C ASP A 283 -23.02 3.59 6.13
N ASP A 284 -23.10 3.71 7.46
CA ASP A 284 -24.37 3.67 8.20
C ASP A 284 -25.22 4.94 8.04
N LYS A 285 -24.66 6.01 7.48
CA LYS A 285 -25.41 7.25 7.22
C LYS A 285 -26.20 7.22 5.92
N VAL A 286 -25.95 6.25 5.05
CA VAL A 286 -26.71 6.11 3.80
C VAL A 286 -28.05 5.44 4.10
N SER A 287 -29.14 6.18 3.92
CA SER A 287 -30.50 5.70 4.14
C SER A 287 -30.99 4.88 2.94
N CYS A 288 -30.64 3.60 2.88
CA CYS A 288 -31.19 2.64 1.91
C CYS A 288 -31.44 1.26 2.55
N ASP A 289 -32.24 0.42 1.89
CA ASP A 289 -32.29 -1.00 2.24
C ASP A 289 -30.98 -1.67 1.80
N LYS A 290 -30.04 -1.83 2.74
CA LYS A 290 -28.73 -2.44 2.49
C LYS A 290 -28.83 -3.89 1.98
N VAL A 291 -29.89 -4.61 2.32
CA VAL A 291 -30.08 -6.01 1.89
C VAL A 291 -30.50 -6.06 0.44
N GLU A 292 -31.50 -5.26 0.06
CA GLU A 292 -31.96 -5.14 -1.31
C GLU A 292 -30.87 -4.56 -2.21
N PHE A 293 -30.22 -3.48 -1.80
CA PHE A 293 -29.12 -2.86 -2.54
C PHE A 293 -27.97 -3.84 -2.79
N LYS A 294 -27.58 -4.63 -1.78
CA LYS A 294 -26.56 -5.68 -1.95
C LYS A 294 -26.97 -6.72 -3.00
N LYS A 295 -28.24 -7.12 -3.01
CA LYS A 295 -28.76 -8.09 -3.98
C LYS A 295 -28.72 -7.51 -5.41
N GLU A 296 -29.14 -6.27 -5.59
CA GLU A 296 -29.07 -5.57 -6.87
C GLU A 296 -27.64 -5.43 -7.38
N MET A 297 -26.72 -4.97 -6.52
CA MET A 297 -25.31 -4.80 -6.89
C MET A 297 -24.65 -6.12 -7.23
N ASN A 298 -24.97 -7.20 -6.51
CA ASN A 298 -24.48 -8.53 -6.87
C ASN A 298 -24.99 -8.98 -8.25
N ASN A 299 -26.25 -8.72 -8.58
CA ASN A 299 -26.79 -9.05 -9.91
C ASN A 299 -26.08 -8.27 -11.02
N VAL A 300 -25.75 -6.99 -10.77
CA VAL A 300 -24.96 -6.19 -11.70
C VAL A 300 -23.55 -6.75 -11.83
N LEU A 301 -22.78 -6.79 -10.73
CA LEU A 301 -21.37 -7.18 -10.73
C LEU A 301 -21.14 -8.60 -11.28
N LEU A 302 -22.07 -9.53 -11.05
CA LEU A 302 -21.96 -10.92 -11.53
C LEU A 302 -22.55 -11.14 -12.94
N SER A 303 -23.06 -10.09 -13.60
CA SER A 303 -23.56 -10.21 -14.98
C SER A 303 -22.45 -10.55 -15.98
N GLU A 304 -22.81 -11.25 -17.06
CA GLU A 304 -21.86 -11.65 -18.12
C GLU A 304 -21.14 -10.45 -18.76
N LYS A 305 -21.82 -9.29 -18.85
CA LYS A 305 -21.22 -8.02 -19.31
C LYS A 305 -19.98 -7.68 -18.47
N TRP A 306 -20.15 -7.58 -17.16
CA TRP A 306 -19.10 -7.12 -16.24
C TRP A 306 -18.02 -8.16 -16.01
N LYS A 307 -18.40 -9.44 -16.03
CA LYS A 307 -17.44 -10.55 -16.05
C LYS A 307 -16.54 -10.51 -17.28
N SER A 308 -17.09 -10.25 -18.47
CA SER A 308 -16.31 -10.09 -19.70
C SER A 308 -15.36 -8.89 -19.64
N VAL A 309 -15.79 -7.77 -19.06
CA VAL A 309 -14.94 -6.59 -18.86
C VAL A 309 -13.75 -6.92 -17.96
N PHE A 310 -13.99 -7.60 -16.84
CA PHE A 310 -12.93 -8.04 -15.93
C PHE A 310 -11.87 -8.90 -16.62
N PHE A 311 -12.28 -9.96 -17.33
CA PHE A 311 -11.31 -10.86 -17.99
C PHE A 311 -10.58 -10.18 -19.14
N LYS A 312 -11.25 -9.30 -19.88
CA LYS A 312 -10.58 -8.49 -20.91
C LYS A 312 -9.49 -7.61 -20.29
N ALA A 313 -9.83 -6.89 -19.22
CA ALA A 313 -8.90 -6.01 -18.53
C ALA A 313 -7.73 -6.76 -17.89
N LEU A 314 -7.98 -7.94 -17.33
CA LEU A 314 -6.94 -8.83 -16.82
C LEU A 314 -5.93 -9.22 -17.92
N ASN A 315 -6.43 -9.64 -19.09
CA ASN A 315 -5.58 -10.02 -20.23
C ASN A 315 -4.78 -8.85 -20.82
N GLU A 316 -5.35 -7.65 -20.83
CA GLU A 316 -4.72 -6.44 -21.36
C GLU A 316 -3.84 -5.71 -20.32
N ALA A 317 -3.80 -6.22 -19.08
CA ALA A 317 -3.25 -5.55 -17.90
C ALA A 317 -3.75 -4.10 -17.75
N ASP A 318 -5.05 -3.90 -17.94
CA ASP A 318 -5.75 -2.61 -17.86
C ASP A 318 -6.32 -2.39 -16.46
N GLY A 319 -5.60 -1.65 -15.62
CA GLY A 319 -5.91 -1.42 -14.20
C GLY A 319 -4.76 -1.79 -13.27
N LYS A 320 -4.89 -1.53 -11.97
CA LYS A 320 -3.89 -1.92 -10.97
C LYS A 320 -4.13 -3.37 -10.52
N ILE A 321 -3.03 -4.10 -10.30
CA ILE A 321 -3.09 -5.51 -9.86
C ILE A 321 -3.80 -5.69 -8.51
N GLU A 322 -3.64 -4.75 -7.58
CA GLU A 322 -4.34 -4.78 -6.28
C GLU A 322 -5.87 -4.81 -6.45
N ASP A 323 -6.37 -4.04 -7.42
CA ASP A 323 -7.78 -3.92 -7.72
C ASP A 323 -8.30 -5.16 -8.44
N MET A 324 -7.50 -5.72 -9.37
CA MET A 324 -7.77 -7.02 -9.98
C MET A 324 -7.85 -8.16 -8.97
N ILE A 325 -6.96 -8.17 -7.97
CA ILE A 325 -6.96 -9.17 -6.88
C ILE A 325 -8.20 -9.03 -6.01
N LYS A 326 -8.74 -7.82 -5.81
CA LYS A 326 -10.02 -7.63 -5.10
C LYS A 326 -11.17 -8.17 -5.94
N MET A 327 -11.22 -7.83 -7.23
CA MET A 327 -12.28 -8.27 -8.14
C MET A 327 -12.27 -9.78 -8.39
N SER A 328 -11.11 -10.42 -8.45
CA SER A 328 -11.03 -11.88 -8.65
C SER A 328 -11.72 -12.68 -7.55
N LYS A 329 -11.78 -12.15 -6.32
CA LYS A 329 -12.53 -12.77 -5.21
C LYS A 329 -14.03 -12.78 -5.45
N ILE A 330 -14.57 -11.73 -6.08
CA ILE A 330 -16.01 -11.63 -6.40
C ILE A 330 -16.39 -12.71 -7.42
N TYR A 331 -15.52 -12.93 -8.40
CA TYR A 331 -15.74 -13.92 -9.45
C TYR A 331 -15.27 -15.33 -9.08
N ASP A 332 -14.80 -15.54 -7.84
CA ASP A 332 -14.19 -16.80 -7.36
C ASP A 332 -13.08 -17.33 -8.29
N VAL A 333 -12.29 -16.41 -8.85
CA VAL A 333 -11.17 -16.71 -9.75
C VAL A 333 -9.88 -16.73 -8.95
N ARG A 334 -9.14 -17.84 -9.04
CA ARG A 334 -7.77 -17.91 -8.54
C ARG A 334 -6.80 -17.51 -9.64
N LEU A 335 -6.25 -16.30 -9.52
CA LEU A 335 -5.29 -15.75 -10.47
C LEU A 335 -4.03 -16.62 -10.51
N SER A 336 -3.73 -17.16 -11.68
CA SER A 336 -2.53 -17.95 -11.96
C SER A 336 -1.37 -17.04 -12.40
N PHE A 337 -0.17 -17.62 -12.54
CA PHE A 337 0.96 -16.89 -13.12
C PHE A 337 0.66 -16.40 -14.55
N ASP A 338 -0.01 -17.23 -15.37
CA ASP A 338 -0.26 -16.88 -16.77
C ASP A 338 -1.25 -15.71 -16.89
N ASP A 339 -2.22 -15.64 -15.98
CA ASP A 339 -3.17 -14.51 -15.90
C ASP A 339 -2.48 -13.19 -15.53
N LEU A 340 -1.40 -13.27 -14.76
CA LEU A 340 -0.65 -12.09 -14.27
C LEU A 340 0.58 -11.75 -15.11
N LEU A 341 0.95 -12.61 -16.06
CA LEU A 341 2.08 -12.37 -16.97
C LEU A 341 1.96 -11.05 -17.76
N PRO A 342 0.77 -10.61 -18.23
CA PRO A 342 0.63 -9.32 -18.88
C PRO A 342 1.09 -8.13 -18.02
N TYR A 343 0.93 -8.20 -16.70
CA TYR A 343 1.40 -7.16 -15.76
C TYR A 343 2.93 -7.17 -15.67
N LEU A 344 3.53 -8.35 -15.52
CA LEU A 344 4.99 -8.49 -15.51
C LEU A 344 5.65 -8.11 -16.84
N ASN A 345 4.94 -8.24 -17.96
CA ASN A 345 5.43 -7.78 -19.26
C ASN A 345 5.44 -6.25 -19.37
N LYS A 346 4.53 -5.55 -18.67
CA LYS A 346 4.52 -4.08 -18.60
C LYS A 346 5.56 -3.57 -17.59
N ASP A 347 5.63 -4.20 -16.43
CA ASP A 347 6.61 -3.90 -15.40
C ASP A 347 7.16 -5.21 -14.80
N ILE A 348 8.39 -5.54 -15.18
CA ILE A 348 9.10 -6.73 -14.70
C ILE A 348 9.34 -6.71 -13.18
N ARG A 349 9.18 -5.55 -12.52
CA ARG A 349 9.33 -5.31 -11.09
C ARG A 349 8.00 -5.15 -10.34
N ASP A 350 6.87 -5.51 -10.95
CA ASP A 350 5.55 -5.41 -10.29
C ASP A 350 5.50 -6.28 -9.02
N PHE A 351 5.76 -5.63 -7.88
CA PHE A 351 5.95 -6.27 -6.59
C PHE A 351 4.72 -7.05 -6.11
N GLU A 352 3.53 -6.55 -6.43
CA GLU A 352 2.27 -7.16 -6.01
C GLU A 352 2.02 -8.47 -6.74
N VAL A 353 2.43 -8.60 -8.01
CA VAL A 353 2.38 -9.88 -8.73
C VAL A 353 3.29 -10.92 -8.06
N TYR A 354 4.55 -10.55 -7.78
CA TYR A 354 5.50 -11.44 -7.08
C TYR A 354 4.95 -11.88 -5.73
N TRP A 355 4.45 -10.93 -4.95
CA TRP A 355 3.88 -11.18 -3.63
C TRP A 355 2.66 -12.10 -3.70
N HIS A 356 1.72 -11.83 -4.61
CA HIS A 356 0.51 -12.62 -4.79
C HIS A 356 0.83 -14.08 -5.13
N ILE A 357 1.65 -14.31 -6.16
CA ILE A 357 2.00 -15.66 -6.61
C ILE A 357 2.84 -16.40 -5.57
N SER A 358 3.82 -15.74 -4.95
CA SER A 358 4.63 -16.34 -3.87
C SER A 358 3.78 -16.80 -2.68
N LYS A 359 2.78 -16.00 -2.29
CA LYS A 359 1.92 -16.29 -1.13
C LYS A 359 0.78 -17.26 -1.43
N LYS A 360 0.09 -17.10 -2.56
CA LYS A 360 -1.18 -17.80 -2.87
C LYS A 360 -1.14 -18.70 -4.11
N GLY A 361 -0.10 -18.60 -4.93
CA GLY A 361 0.02 -19.37 -6.17
C GLY A 361 0.15 -20.88 -5.92
N SER A 362 -0.30 -21.67 -6.90
CA SER A 362 -0.03 -23.12 -6.92
C SER A 362 1.48 -23.38 -7.08
N ALA A 363 1.93 -24.62 -6.82
CA ALA A 363 3.34 -24.99 -7.02
C ALA A 363 3.80 -24.69 -8.47
N ASN A 364 2.94 -24.96 -9.46
CA ASN A 364 3.21 -24.64 -10.86
C ASN A 364 3.36 -23.13 -11.11
N CYS A 365 2.50 -22.29 -10.50
CA CYS A 365 2.61 -20.83 -10.63
C CYS A 365 3.90 -20.30 -10.01
N LYS A 366 4.27 -20.82 -8.83
CA LYS A 366 5.51 -20.44 -8.13
C LYS A 366 6.75 -20.85 -8.92
N LEU A 367 6.72 -22.01 -9.57
CA LEU A 367 7.79 -22.46 -10.46
C LEU A 367 7.92 -21.53 -11.67
N LYS A 368 6.81 -21.19 -12.34
CA LYS A 368 6.83 -20.22 -13.45
C LYS A 368 7.33 -18.84 -13.04
N LEU A 369 6.98 -18.37 -11.84
CA LEU A 369 7.51 -17.11 -11.30
C LEU A 369 9.03 -17.18 -11.08
N LEU A 370 9.52 -18.30 -10.54
CA LEU A 370 10.96 -18.52 -10.37
C LEU A 370 11.67 -18.52 -11.74
N ASP A 371 11.14 -19.25 -12.72
CA ASP A 371 11.70 -19.30 -14.07
C ASP A 371 11.70 -17.93 -14.75
N PHE A 372 10.64 -17.15 -14.55
CA PHE A 372 10.55 -15.76 -15.04
C PHE A 372 11.61 -14.88 -14.38
N PHE A 373 11.75 -14.98 -13.06
CA PHE A 373 12.73 -14.22 -12.30
C PHE A 373 14.17 -14.53 -12.75
N GLU A 374 14.55 -15.82 -12.84
CA GLU A 374 15.91 -16.21 -13.24
C GLU A 374 16.25 -15.82 -14.70
N LYS A 375 15.25 -15.71 -15.59
CA LYS A 375 15.46 -15.23 -16.97
C LYS A 375 15.55 -13.71 -17.07
N THR A 376 14.85 -13.00 -16.18
CA THR A 376 14.72 -11.55 -16.23
C THR A 376 15.83 -10.85 -15.45
N PHE A 377 16.22 -11.38 -14.30
CA PHE A 377 17.22 -10.81 -13.41
C PHE A 377 18.52 -11.62 -13.46
N LYS A 378 19.64 -10.93 -13.66
CA LYS A 378 20.97 -11.56 -13.59
C LYS A 378 21.29 -11.87 -12.14
N THR A 379 21.28 -13.16 -11.80
CA THR A 379 21.49 -13.58 -10.41
C THR A 379 22.87 -13.15 -9.88
N GLU A 380 23.86 -12.98 -10.76
CA GLU A 380 25.21 -12.52 -10.41
C GLU A 380 25.23 -11.09 -9.84
N GLU A 381 24.28 -10.24 -10.23
CA GLU A 381 24.17 -8.87 -9.72
C GLU A 381 23.53 -8.84 -8.31
N LEU A 382 22.80 -9.89 -7.95
CA LEU A 382 22.04 -10.03 -6.69
C LEU A 382 22.79 -10.80 -5.60
N ILE A 383 24.00 -11.28 -5.91
CA ILE A 383 24.82 -12.07 -4.99
C ILE A 383 26.27 -11.55 -4.96
N GLY A 384 27.01 -11.92 -3.91
CA GLY A 384 28.45 -11.72 -3.79
C GLY A 384 28.86 -10.53 -2.93
N LYS A 385 28.05 -9.46 -2.82
CA LYS A 385 28.40 -8.32 -1.95
C LYS A 385 28.33 -8.68 -0.46
N MET A 386 27.34 -9.50 -0.09
CA MET A 386 27.07 -9.97 1.28
C MET A 386 27.20 -8.85 2.33
N GLU A 387 26.44 -7.78 2.13
CA GLU A 387 26.45 -6.61 3.01
C GLU A 387 25.54 -6.88 4.23
N ASP A 388 25.91 -6.30 5.37
CA ASP A 388 25.13 -6.38 6.61
C ASP A 388 24.08 -5.26 6.65
N ILE A 389 23.07 -5.38 5.79
CA ILE A 389 21.99 -4.40 5.65
C ILE A 389 20.74 -4.93 6.35
N GLU A 390 20.32 -4.23 7.39
CA GLU A 390 19.07 -4.51 8.09
C GLU A 390 17.85 -4.06 7.29
N LYS A 391 16.72 -4.76 7.50
CA LYS A 391 15.46 -4.54 6.78
C LYS A 391 14.94 -3.09 6.83
N ASN A 392 15.17 -2.38 7.92
CA ASN A 392 14.75 -0.98 8.10
C ASN A 392 15.59 0.03 7.30
N LYS A 393 16.71 -0.40 6.70
CA LYS A 393 17.58 0.45 5.86
C LYS A 393 17.39 0.20 4.36
N LEU A 394 16.45 -0.67 3.98
CA LEU A 394 16.18 -0.97 2.57
C LEU A 394 15.50 0.23 1.91
N THR A 395 16.14 0.74 0.87
CA THR A 395 15.65 1.81 -0.02
C THR A 395 15.32 1.24 -1.39
N GLN A 396 14.96 2.11 -2.33
CA GLN A 396 14.67 1.73 -3.72
C GLN A 396 15.88 1.08 -4.44
N GLU A 397 17.11 1.31 -3.99
CA GLU A 397 18.29 0.66 -4.58
C GLU A 397 18.23 -0.88 -4.49
N TYR A 398 17.52 -1.42 -3.49
CA TYR A 398 17.45 -2.86 -3.21
C TYR A 398 16.14 -3.51 -3.72
N TYR A 399 15.39 -2.88 -4.62
CA TYR A 399 14.13 -3.45 -5.13
C TYR A 399 14.31 -4.86 -5.70
N ASP A 400 15.37 -5.09 -6.49
CA ASP A 400 15.61 -6.39 -7.13
C ASP A 400 15.98 -7.47 -6.10
N ASP A 401 16.74 -7.09 -5.05
CA ASP A 401 17.02 -7.96 -3.90
C ASP A 401 15.74 -8.29 -3.10
N MET A 402 14.82 -7.33 -2.96
CA MET A 402 13.53 -7.56 -2.31
C MET A 402 12.63 -8.51 -3.11
N LEU A 403 12.63 -8.40 -4.45
CA LEU A 403 11.95 -9.36 -5.31
C LEU A 403 12.59 -10.76 -5.21
N PHE A 404 13.93 -10.83 -5.16
CA PHE A 404 14.63 -12.10 -4.96
C PHE A 404 14.21 -12.78 -3.66
N PHE A 405 14.14 -12.02 -2.56
CA PHE A 405 13.64 -12.51 -1.28
C PHE A 405 12.21 -13.07 -1.38
N ILE A 406 11.30 -12.41 -2.12
CA ILE A 406 9.92 -12.89 -2.30
C ILE A 406 9.88 -14.19 -3.10
N VAL A 407 10.70 -14.30 -4.16
CA VAL A 407 10.81 -15.52 -4.97
C VAL A 407 11.35 -16.67 -4.12
N LEU A 408 12.40 -16.44 -3.33
CA LEU A 408 12.95 -17.43 -2.40
C LEU A 408 11.86 -17.96 -1.45
N LYS A 409 11.13 -17.05 -0.80
CA LYS A 409 10.03 -17.41 0.11
C LYS A 409 8.96 -18.26 -0.58
N GLY A 410 8.64 -17.94 -1.84
CA GLY A 410 7.70 -18.70 -2.67
C GLY A 410 8.24 -20.08 -3.06
N SER A 411 9.56 -20.20 -3.21
CA SER A 411 10.26 -21.41 -3.64
C SER A 411 10.47 -22.45 -2.52
N LYS A 412 10.18 -22.11 -1.25
CA LYS A 412 10.48 -22.95 -0.08
C LYS A 412 10.00 -24.40 -0.22
N SER A 413 8.86 -24.64 -0.84
CA SER A 413 8.31 -26.00 -1.05
C SER A 413 8.62 -26.63 -2.40
N LEU A 414 9.32 -25.92 -3.30
CA LEU A 414 9.69 -26.38 -4.64
C LEU A 414 11.03 -27.10 -4.58
N TYR A 415 11.02 -28.43 -4.61
CA TYR A 415 12.25 -29.21 -4.67
C TYR A 415 12.41 -29.82 -6.07
N PRO A 416 13.61 -29.74 -6.70
CA PRO A 416 14.87 -29.20 -6.16
C PRO A 416 15.09 -27.69 -6.38
N GLU A 417 14.21 -26.99 -7.07
CA GLU A 417 14.45 -25.63 -7.59
C GLU A 417 14.68 -24.61 -6.48
N GLY A 418 13.85 -24.61 -5.44
CA GLY A 418 14.02 -23.76 -4.27
C GLY A 418 15.31 -24.05 -3.50
N LYS A 419 15.76 -25.31 -3.46
CA LYS A 419 17.08 -25.68 -2.89
C LYS A 419 18.20 -25.04 -3.72
N ASN A 420 18.15 -25.21 -5.04
CA ASN A 420 19.17 -24.70 -5.95
C ASN A 420 19.24 -23.17 -5.94
N LEU A 421 18.08 -22.49 -5.94
CA LEU A 421 18.00 -21.05 -5.82
C LEU A 421 18.57 -20.56 -4.48
N SER A 422 18.27 -21.26 -3.38
CA SER A 422 18.78 -20.92 -2.05
C SER A 422 20.30 -21.10 -1.94
N LEU A 423 20.90 -22.07 -2.65
CA LEU A 423 22.36 -22.19 -2.71
C LEU A 423 23.04 -21.00 -3.39
N LYS A 424 22.35 -20.29 -4.29
CA LYS A 424 22.80 -18.99 -4.81
C LYS A 424 22.51 -17.88 -3.78
N GLY A 425 21.29 -17.87 -3.24
CA GLY A 425 20.79 -16.82 -2.33
C GLY A 425 21.51 -16.73 -0.98
N ILE A 426 22.20 -17.76 -0.51
CA ILE A 426 23.08 -17.65 0.68
C ILE A 426 24.23 -16.66 0.48
N PHE A 427 24.54 -16.25 -0.75
CA PHE A 427 25.48 -15.16 -1.06
C PHE A 427 24.78 -13.83 -1.38
N GLY A 428 23.47 -13.72 -1.16
CA GLY A 428 22.66 -12.54 -1.48
C GLY A 428 23.22 -11.24 -0.91
N ASN A 429 23.02 -10.12 -1.62
CA ASN A 429 23.59 -8.83 -1.22
C ASN A 429 23.06 -8.35 0.13
N ILE A 430 21.76 -8.55 0.42
CA ILE A 430 21.10 -8.13 1.66
C ILE A 430 20.84 -9.29 2.64
N ASN A 431 20.70 -8.96 3.92
CA ASN A 431 20.49 -9.94 5.00
C ASN A 431 19.23 -10.81 4.81
N GLU A 432 18.12 -10.24 4.33
CA GLU A 432 16.84 -10.95 4.19
C GLU A 432 16.92 -12.10 3.17
N VAL A 433 17.62 -11.88 2.06
CA VAL A 433 17.85 -12.91 1.02
C VAL A 433 18.66 -14.08 1.59
N ARG A 434 19.76 -13.78 2.28
CA ARG A 434 20.63 -14.80 2.89
C ARG A 434 19.89 -15.57 3.99
N LYS A 435 19.15 -14.86 4.86
CA LYS A 435 18.34 -15.45 5.93
C LYS A 435 17.32 -16.45 5.39
N GLU A 436 16.51 -16.04 4.41
CA GLU A 436 15.50 -16.91 3.82
C GLU A 436 16.13 -18.12 3.14
N SER A 437 17.26 -17.93 2.45
CA SER A 437 18.02 -19.00 1.81
C SER A 437 18.52 -20.03 2.84
N ILE A 438 19.09 -19.59 3.96
CA ILE A 438 19.53 -20.48 5.04
C ILE A 438 18.34 -21.30 5.58
N ASN A 439 17.18 -20.67 5.78
CA ASN A 439 15.97 -21.35 6.27
C ASN A 439 15.49 -22.45 5.31
N ILE A 440 15.51 -22.17 3.99
CA ILE A 440 15.14 -23.16 2.98
C ILE A 440 16.18 -24.30 2.92
N LEU A 441 17.47 -24.00 3.02
CA LEU A 441 18.51 -25.04 3.03
C LEU A 441 18.45 -25.91 4.29
N LYS A 442 18.10 -25.34 5.45
CA LYS A 442 17.82 -26.12 6.68
C LYS A 442 16.69 -27.13 6.45
N ARG A 443 15.64 -26.75 5.71
CA ARG A 443 14.56 -27.69 5.33
C ARG A 443 15.06 -28.84 4.46
N TYR A 444 16.00 -28.58 3.56
CA TYR A 444 16.55 -29.59 2.63
C TYR A 444 17.89 -30.18 3.04
N ARG A 445 18.28 -30.02 4.30
CA ARG A 445 19.62 -30.36 4.79
C ARG A 445 20.06 -31.79 4.50
N GLU A 446 19.19 -32.76 4.75
CA GLU A 446 19.45 -34.19 4.49
C GLU A 446 19.61 -34.50 2.99
N ARG A 447 19.22 -33.57 2.11
CA ARG A 447 19.29 -33.68 0.64
C ARG A 447 20.37 -32.78 0.03
N LEU A 448 21.29 -32.26 0.85
CA LEU A 448 22.49 -31.56 0.40
C LEU A 448 23.62 -32.56 0.14
N SER A 449 24.17 -32.51 -1.06
CA SER A 449 25.37 -33.25 -1.44
C SER A 449 26.62 -32.65 -0.77
N LEU A 450 27.71 -33.42 -0.75
CA LEU A 450 29.00 -32.94 -0.24
C LEU A 450 29.49 -31.67 -0.96
N LYS A 451 29.24 -31.56 -2.28
CA LYS A 451 29.58 -30.36 -3.05
C LYS A 451 28.76 -29.15 -2.59
N GLU A 452 27.46 -29.33 -2.38
CA GLU A 452 26.58 -28.25 -1.89
C GLU A 452 26.91 -27.85 -0.45
N MET A 453 27.30 -28.80 0.40
CA MET A 453 27.80 -28.50 1.76
C MET A 453 29.08 -27.66 1.75
N GLN A 454 29.95 -27.85 0.75
CA GLN A 454 31.13 -27.01 0.57
C GLN A 454 30.77 -25.57 0.20
N ILE A 455 29.70 -25.36 -0.59
CA ILE A 455 29.17 -24.03 -0.91
C ILE A 455 28.66 -23.33 0.37
N VAL A 456 27.92 -24.05 1.21
CA VAL A 456 27.46 -23.51 2.51
C VAL A 456 28.64 -23.13 3.41
N LYS A 457 29.73 -23.90 3.38
CA LYS A 457 30.96 -23.60 4.13
C LYS A 457 31.62 -22.31 3.64
N GLU A 458 31.68 -22.10 2.33
CA GLU A 458 32.18 -20.85 1.75
C GLU A 458 31.34 -19.64 2.18
N ALA A 459 30.01 -19.75 2.16
CA ALA A 459 29.13 -18.69 2.64
C ALA A 459 29.35 -18.40 4.14
N TYR A 460 29.52 -19.44 4.97
CA TYR A 460 29.83 -19.28 6.40
C TYR A 460 31.13 -18.50 6.64
N GLU A 461 32.18 -18.77 5.86
CA GLU A 461 33.47 -18.10 5.99
C GLU A 461 33.36 -16.60 5.63
N LYS A 462 32.58 -16.28 4.60
CA LYS A 462 32.36 -14.91 4.08
C LYS A 462 31.31 -14.08 4.84
N GLU A 463 30.41 -14.72 5.59
CA GLU A 463 29.32 -14.02 6.27
C GLU A 463 29.84 -13.06 7.36
N LYS A 464 29.38 -11.81 7.28
CA LYS A 464 29.74 -10.70 8.18
C LYS A 464 28.73 -10.56 9.31
N ASN A 465 27.45 -10.82 9.05
CA ASN A 465 26.41 -10.74 10.06
C ASN A 465 26.52 -11.91 11.06
N ILE A 466 26.74 -11.60 12.33
CA ILE A 466 27.00 -12.59 13.38
C ILE A 466 25.84 -13.60 13.53
N LYS A 467 24.59 -13.14 13.42
CA LYS A 467 23.41 -14.00 13.56
C LYS A 467 23.31 -14.97 12.40
N LEU A 468 23.44 -14.48 11.16
CA LEU A 468 23.42 -15.33 9.96
C LEU A 468 24.60 -16.30 9.93
N LYS A 469 25.76 -15.87 10.43
CA LYS A 469 26.95 -16.72 10.55
C LYS A 469 26.70 -17.89 11.51
N ASP A 470 26.06 -17.66 12.65
CA ASP A 470 25.67 -18.76 13.54
C ASP A 470 24.62 -19.67 12.88
N GLU A 471 23.66 -19.12 12.15
CA GLU A 471 22.65 -19.91 11.43
C GLU A 471 23.26 -20.83 10.35
N LEU A 472 24.28 -20.34 9.62
CA LEU A 472 25.08 -21.15 8.69
C LEU A 472 25.93 -22.20 9.42
N ARG A 473 26.53 -21.86 10.55
CA ARG A 473 27.26 -22.81 11.41
C ARG A 473 26.35 -23.96 11.83
N ARG A 474 25.11 -23.67 12.22
CA ARG A 474 24.11 -24.67 12.57
C ARG A 474 23.78 -25.58 11.40
N LEU A 475 23.54 -25.00 10.23
CA LEU A 475 23.31 -25.75 8.99
C LEU A 475 24.49 -26.68 8.63
N LEU A 476 25.74 -26.28 8.91
CA LEU A 476 26.92 -27.11 8.66
C LEU A 476 27.13 -28.21 9.69
N TYR A 477 27.04 -27.90 10.98
CA TYR A 477 27.63 -28.72 12.04
C TYR A 477 26.64 -29.33 13.03
N GLU A 478 25.39 -28.87 13.12
CA GLU A 478 24.44 -29.53 14.04
C GLU A 478 24.14 -30.95 13.57
N SER A 479 23.95 -31.92 14.46
CA SER A 479 23.84 -33.33 14.03
C SER A 479 22.64 -33.60 13.11
N ASN A 480 22.82 -34.44 12.08
CA ASN A 480 21.79 -34.93 11.16
C ASN A 480 20.70 -35.83 11.80
N ASN A 481 20.72 -36.05 13.12
CA ASN A 481 19.78 -36.91 13.83
C ASN A 481 18.44 -36.19 14.10
N LEU A 482 17.90 -35.49 13.10
CA LEU A 482 16.56 -34.93 13.18
C LEU A 482 15.55 -36.07 13.21
N LYS A 483 14.92 -36.29 14.37
CA LYS A 483 14.06 -37.45 14.61
C LYS A 483 12.79 -37.37 13.76
N LYS A 484 12.61 -38.34 12.86
CA LYS A 484 11.35 -38.63 12.17
C LYS A 484 10.58 -39.69 12.96
N GLU A 485 9.96 -39.25 14.04
CA GLU A 485 9.25 -40.14 14.97
C GLU A 485 7.75 -40.12 14.68
N PHE A 486 7.17 -41.30 14.51
CA PHE A 486 5.73 -41.47 14.28
C PHE A 486 5.13 -42.39 15.35
N VAL A 487 3.97 -42.00 15.86
CA VAL A 487 3.19 -42.76 16.84
C VAL A 487 1.83 -43.10 16.23
N ASN A 488 1.34 -44.32 16.47
CA ASN A 488 0.00 -44.72 16.03
C ASN A 488 -1.08 -43.98 16.83
N THR A 489 -1.82 -43.08 16.17
CA THR A 489 -2.82 -42.22 16.79
C THR A 489 -4.20 -42.86 16.94
N LYS A 490 -4.45 -44.08 16.42
CA LYS A 490 -5.80 -44.70 16.43
C LYS A 490 -6.41 -44.80 17.83
N LYS A 491 -5.59 -45.04 18.86
CA LYS A 491 -6.01 -45.15 20.27
C LYS A 491 -6.03 -43.81 21.02
N LEU A 492 -5.49 -42.75 20.42
CA LEU A 492 -5.34 -41.42 21.01
C LEU A 492 -6.38 -40.42 20.49
N LYS A 493 -7.22 -40.83 19.52
CA LYS A 493 -8.17 -39.93 18.87
C LYS A 493 -9.21 -39.39 19.85
N VAL A 494 -9.16 -38.08 20.02
CA VAL A 494 -10.09 -37.26 20.78
C VAL A 494 -10.66 -36.23 19.82
N ASN A 495 -11.97 -36.03 19.85
CA ASN A 495 -12.62 -34.93 19.16
C ASN A 495 -13.01 -33.87 20.17
N GLU A 496 -13.03 -32.63 19.72
CA GLU A 496 -13.35 -31.49 20.57
C GLU A 496 -14.83 -31.46 20.93
N HIS A 497 -15.11 -31.01 22.14
CA HIS A 497 -16.45 -30.87 22.68
C HIS A 497 -16.60 -29.51 23.36
N GLY A 498 -17.79 -28.91 23.30
CA GLY A 498 -18.05 -27.58 23.90
C GLY A 498 -17.95 -27.53 25.44
N LYS A 499 -17.65 -28.66 26.10
CA LYS A 499 -17.43 -28.78 27.55
C LYS A 499 -15.98 -29.15 27.91
N ASP A 500 -15.08 -29.16 26.93
CA ASP A 500 -13.67 -29.43 27.18
C ASP A 500 -13.06 -28.30 28.04
N ILE A 501 -12.20 -28.68 28.99
CA ILE A 501 -11.68 -27.76 30.00
C ILE A 501 -10.24 -27.40 29.64
N TYR A 502 -9.96 -26.10 29.46
CA TYR A 502 -8.60 -25.61 29.33
C TYR A 502 -7.82 -25.84 30.62
N LEU A 503 -6.61 -26.43 30.51
CA LEU A 503 -5.75 -26.70 31.66
C LEU A 503 -4.60 -25.69 31.75
N THR A 504 -3.79 -25.59 30.69
CA THR A 504 -2.56 -24.79 30.69
C THR A 504 -2.03 -24.56 29.28
N SER A 505 -1.07 -23.65 29.16
CA SER A 505 -0.32 -23.39 27.94
C SER A 505 1.16 -23.72 28.15
N VAL A 506 1.79 -24.36 27.17
CA VAL A 506 3.20 -24.75 27.25
C VAL A 506 3.94 -24.46 25.96
N ALA A 507 5.24 -24.14 26.09
CA ALA A 507 6.17 -24.08 24.96
C ALA A 507 6.70 -25.48 24.67
N VAL A 508 6.48 -26.00 23.46
CA VAL A 508 6.88 -27.36 23.09
C VAL A 508 8.41 -27.52 23.19
N ALA A 509 8.86 -28.50 23.96
CA ALA A 509 10.27 -28.83 24.11
C ALA A 509 10.74 -29.78 23.01
N GLY A 510 11.98 -29.58 22.55
CA GLY A 510 12.66 -30.51 21.64
C GLY A 510 12.17 -30.49 20.19
N SER A 511 11.35 -29.51 19.79
CA SER A 511 10.92 -29.26 18.41
C SER A 511 12.11 -29.08 17.46
N ARG A 512 13.18 -28.41 17.90
CA ARG A 512 14.44 -28.22 17.14
C ARG A 512 15.15 -29.51 16.73
N PHE A 513 14.89 -30.63 17.44
CA PHE A 513 15.46 -31.93 17.11
C PHE A 513 14.57 -32.75 16.16
N ARG A 514 13.47 -32.16 15.66
CA ARG A 514 12.54 -32.79 14.72
C ARG A 514 12.88 -32.41 13.29
N ASN A 515 12.59 -33.29 12.34
CA ASN A 515 12.79 -32.95 10.93
C ASN A 515 11.86 -31.80 10.51
N ARG A 516 12.46 -30.73 9.98
CA ARG A 516 11.78 -29.47 9.67
C ARG A 516 10.66 -29.62 8.63
N GLU A 517 10.91 -30.39 7.56
CA GLU A 517 9.92 -30.59 6.49
C GLU A 517 8.67 -31.30 7.01
N TYR A 518 8.85 -32.32 7.85
CA TYR A 518 7.73 -33.05 8.45
C TYR A 518 7.01 -32.24 9.52
N LEU A 519 7.74 -31.47 10.32
CA LEU A 519 7.18 -30.59 11.34
C LEU A 519 6.28 -29.52 10.71
N GLU A 520 6.74 -28.87 9.62
CA GLU A 520 5.94 -27.90 8.86
C GLU A 520 4.65 -28.52 8.31
N LYS A 521 4.77 -29.67 7.65
CA LYS A 521 3.58 -30.38 7.12
C LYS A 521 2.61 -30.76 8.22
N GLU A 522 3.10 -31.12 9.41
CA GLU A 522 2.24 -31.49 10.53
C GLU A 522 1.50 -30.28 11.11
N LEU A 523 2.17 -29.13 11.21
CA LEU A 523 1.61 -27.85 11.65
C LEU A 523 0.56 -27.30 10.68
N GLU A 524 0.75 -27.52 9.38
CA GLU A 524 -0.22 -27.12 8.35
C GLU A 524 -1.46 -28.03 8.32
N LYS A 525 -1.31 -29.33 8.58
CA LYS A 525 -2.38 -30.32 8.38
C LYS A 525 -3.20 -30.61 9.63
N SER A 526 -2.59 -30.56 10.81
CA SER A 526 -3.25 -31.01 12.04
C SER A 526 -4.02 -29.86 12.68
N LYS A 527 -5.30 -30.08 12.99
CA LYS A 527 -6.09 -29.12 13.78
C LYS A 527 -5.91 -29.34 15.27
N ILE A 528 -5.67 -30.58 15.66
CA ILE A 528 -5.49 -31.02 17.04
C ILE A 528 -4.24 -31.88 17.18
N TYR A 529 -3.69 -31.90 18.38
CA TYR A 529 -2.52 -32.68 18.75
C TYR A 529 -2.85 -33.52 19.98
N TYR A 530 -2.34 -34.75 19.99
CA TYR A 530 -2.57 -35.72 21.04
C TYR A 530 -1.38 -35.75 21.99
N LEU A 531 -1.67 -35.92 23.29
CA LEU A 531 -0.66 -36.14 24.31
C LEU A 531 -0.44 -37.64 24.48
N ASN A 532 0.73 -38.12 24.06
CA ASN A 532 1.09 -39.53 24.16
C ASN A 532 2.09 -39.74 25.29
N ARG A 533 1.66 -40.45 26.33
CA ARG A 533 2.49 -40.79 27.50
C ARG A 533 3.61 -41.77 27.13
N GLU A 534 4.84 -41.47 27.54
CA GLU A 534 6.02 -42.33 27.37
C GLU A 534 6.61 -42.69 28.74
N LYS A 535 6.13 -43.78 29.35
CA LYS A 535 6.54 -44.19 30.72
C LYS A 535 7.98 -44.69 30.79
N ASP A 536 8.44 -45.35 29.72
CA ASP A 536 9.76 -45.97 29.66
C ASP A 536 10.85 -45.02 29.14
N ASN A 537 10.62 -43.70 29.21
CA ASN A 537 11.60 -42.72 28.75
C ASN A 537 12.80 -42.69 29.71
N LEU A 538 13.99 -43.00 29.18
CA LEU A 538 15.24 -43.10 29.94
C LEU A 538 15.68 -41.81 30.65
N TYR A 539 15.16 -40.66 30.23
CA TYR A 539 15.61 -39.35 30.71
C TYR A 539 14.60 -38.68 31.64
N ASP A 540 13.31 -39.02 31.53
CA ASP A 540 12.23 -38.36 32.23
C ASP A 540 11.03 -39.31 32.35
N GLU A 541 10.81 -39.85 33.55
CA GLU A 541 9.70 -40.76 33.81
C GLU A 541 8.33 -40.13 33.50
N ASN A 542 8.19 -38.79 33.51
CA ASN A 542 6.97 -38.05 33.23
C ASN A 542 6.84 -37.60 31.77
N ALA A 543 7.67 -38.13 30.85
CA ALA A 543 7.67 -37.73 29.46
C ALA A 543 6.29 -37.89 28.78
N ILE A 544 5.91 -36.83 28.06
CA ILE A 544 4.69 -36.78 27.24
C ILE A 544 5.06 -36.22 25.87
N ARG A 545 4.89 -37.05 24.83
CA ARG A 545 5.05 -36.67 23.43
C ARG A 545 3.83 -35.89 22.97
N ILE A 546 4.06 -34.90 22.11
CA ILE A 546 3.00 -34.15 21.43
C ILE A 546 2.96 -34.59 19.98
N VAL A 547 1.83 -35.16 19.57
CA VAL A 547 1.70 -35.92 18.32
C VAL A 547 0.58 -35.32 17.48
N GLY A 548 0.85 -34.95 16.22
CA GLY A 548 -0.21 -34.45 15.34
C GLY A 548 -1.09 -35.57 14.76
N GLU A 549 -2.05 -35.19 13.91
CA GLU A 549 -3.04 -36.11 13.36
C GLU A 549 -2.46 -37.16 12.41
N THR A 550 -1.33 -36.86 11.75
CA THR A 550 -0.65 -37.83 10.90
C THR A 550 0.17 -38.84 11.71
N GLY A 551 0.30 -38.59 13.02
CA GLY A 551 1.11 -39.39 13.94
C GLY A 551 2.53 -38.85 14.11
N TYR A 552 2.90 -37.75 13.46
CA TYR A 552 4.23 -37.16 13.60
C TYR A 552 4.41 -36.50 14.98
N VAL A 553 5.52 -36.79 15.65
CA VAL A 553 5.83 -36.18 16.95
C VAL A 553 6.50 -34.83 16.76
N ILE A 554 5.81 -33.75 17.16
CA ILE A 554 6.31 -32.38 17.01
C ILE A 554 7.23 -31.94 18.17
N GLY A 555 7.22 -32.68 19.29
CA GLY A 555 8.05 -32.41 20.45
C GLY A 555 7.49 -33.06 21.72
N TYR A 556 7.82 -32.48 22.87
CA TYR A 556 7.43 -32.95 24.20
C TYR A 556 6.84 -31.81 25.04
N VAL A 557 6.02 -32.17 26.02
CA VAL A 557 5.69 -31.26 27.12
C VAL A 557 6.95 -31.02 27.96
N PRO A 558 7.30 -29.78 28.31
CA PRO A 558 8.47 -29.48 29.13
C PRO A 558 8.43 -30.18 30.50
N ARG A 559 9.61 -30.55 31.02
CA ARG A 559 9.76 -31.17 32.35
C ARG A 559 9.11 -30.39 33.48
N LYS A 560 9.17 -29.06 33.41
CA LYS A 560 8.58 -28.18 34.43
C LYS A 560 7.04 -28.22 34.45
N ASP A 561 6.42 -28.65 33.35
CA ASP A 561 4.98 -28.59 33.13
C ASP A 561 4.33 -30.00 33.05
N ASN A 562 5.12 -31.08 32.91
CA ASN A 562 4.62 -32.40 32.57
C ASN A 562 4.05 -33.21 33.76
N TYR A 563 4.41 -32.89 34.99
CA TYR A 563 4.08 -33.71 36.17
C TYR A 563 2.57 -33.85 36.42
N ILE A 564 1.82 -32.74 36.38
CA ILE A 564 0.36 -32.80 36.58
C ILE A 564 -0.31 -33.51 35.40
N LEU A 565 0.17 -33.24 34.18
CA LEU A 565 -0.38 -33.80 32.95
C LEU A 565 -0.12 -35.31 32.84
N SER A 566 1.04 -35.79 33.30
CA SER A 566 1.37 -37.22 33.31
C SER A 566 0.46 -37.97 34.28
N ASN A 567 0.22 -37.42 35.47
CA ASN A 567 -0.72 -37.98 36.45
C ASN A 567 -2.15 -38.08 35.90
N LEU A 568 -2.62 -37.06 35.18
CA LEU A 568 -3.94 -37.10 34.55
C LEU A 568 -4.03 -38.21 33.48
N LEU A 569 -3.05 -38.31 32.59
CA LEU A 569 -2.99 -39.36 31.57
C LEU A 569 -2.88 -40.76 32.19
N ASP A 570 -2.07 -40.91 33.24
CA ASP A 570 -1.87 -42.16 33.97
C ASP A 570 -3.12 -42.57 34.76
N GLY A 571 -3.91 -41.59 35.21
CA GLY A 571 -5.25 -41.76 35.77
C GLY A 571 -6.35 -42.03 34.74
N GLY A 572 -6.01 -42.18 33.46
CA GLY A 572 -6.95 -42.51 32.38
C GLY A 572 -7.72 -41.32 31.81
N LYS A 573 -7.32 -40.09 32.11
CA LYS A 573 -7.91 -38.88 31.51
C LYS A 573 -7.45 -38.69 30.08
N LEU A 574 -8.34 -38.18 29.23
CA LEU A 574 -8.05 -37.88 27.84
C LEU A 574 -7.68 -36.41 27.68
N LEU A 575 -6.45 -36.14 27.25
CA LEU A 575 -5.95 -34.80 26.98
C LEU A 575 -5.65 -34.62 25.49
N TYR A 576 -5.88 -33.41 25.00
CA TYR A 576 -5.41 -33.00 23.67
C TYR A 576 -4.91 -31.55 23.73
N CYS A 577 -4.27 -31.08 22.67
CA CYS A 577 -3.84 -29.69 22.58
C CYS A 577 -4.03 -29.09 21.20
N ARG A 578 -4.01 -27.76 21.16
CA ARG A 578 -4.02 -26.95 19.95
C ARG A 578 -2.77 -26.09 19.91
N VAL A 579 -2.15 -26.01 18.75
CA VAL A 579 -1.10 -25.01 18.51
C VAL A 579 -1.75 -23.63 18.46
N THR A 580 -1.30 -22.73 19.31
CA THR A 580 -1.78 -21.34 19.35
C THR A 580 -0.93 -20.43 18.50
N GLU A 581 0.39 -20.63 18.53
CA GLU A 581 1.37 -19.83 17.81
C GLU A 581 2.61 -20.67 17.57
N TYR A 582 3.29 -20.44 16.45
CA TYR A 582 4.61 -21.01 16.22
C TYR A 582 5.44 -20.12 15.32
N ASN A 583 6.74 -20.06 15.59
CA ASN A 583 7.74 -19.59 14.64
C ASN A 583 8.86 -20.61 14.63
N LEU A 584 8.86 -21.40 13.57
CA LEU A 584 9.87 -22.42 13.44
C LEU A 584 11.25 -21.81 13.18
N ASP A 585 11.37 -20.61 12.59
CA ASP A 585 12.67 -19.95 12.38
C ASP A 585 13.30 -19.49 13.71
N GLU A 586 12.48 -19.25 14.73
CA GLU A 586 12.90 -18.97 16.11
C GLU A 586 12.79 -20.21 17.01
N ASP A 587 12.59 -21.39 16.43
CA ASP A 587 12.49 -22.69 17.10
C ASP A 587 11.45 -22.77 18.24
N TYR A 588 10.34 -22.02 18.15
CA TYR A 588 9.27 -22.07 19.17
C TYR A 588 7.92 -22.53 18.60
N ILE A 589 7.19 -23.26 19.43
CA ILE A 589 5.80 -23.70 19.20
C ILE A 589 5.09 -23.59 20.56
N TYR A 590 3.99 -22.85 20.61
CA TYR A 590 3.12 -22.75 21.78
C TYR A 590 1.84 -23.53 21.57
N ILE A 591 1.43 -24.26 22.62
CA ILE A 591 0.21 -25.06 22.61
C ILE A 591 -0.66 -24.77 23.84
N ASN A 592 -1.97 -24.87 23.67
CA ASN A 592 -2.95 -24.91 24.76
C ASN A 592 -3.42 -26.35 24.95
N ILE A 593 -3.37 -26.84 26.19
CA ILE A 593 -3.75 -28.21 26.55
C ILE A 593 -5.14 -28.20 27.19
N TYR A 594 -5.97 -29.14 26.77
CA TYR A 594 -7.36 -29.29 27.20
C TYR A 594 -7.60 -30.71 27.75
N LEU A 595 -8.41 -30.78 28.80
CA LEU A 595 -9.03 -32.01 29.28
C LEU A 595 -10.31 -32.24 28.49
N SER A 596 -10.38 -33.36 27.79
CA SER A 596 -11.55 -33.71 26.97
C SER A 596 -12.68 -34.26 27.82
N TYR A 597 -13.89 -33.78 27.58
CA TYR A 597 -15.12 -34.26 28.17
C TYR A 597 -15.52 -35.67 27.70
N LYS A 598 -14.82 -36.21 26.70
CA LYS A 598 -15.05 -37.56 26.16
C LYS A 598 -14.87 -38.64 27.22
N ASP A 599 -13.96 -38.45 28.18
CA ASP A 599 -13.75 -39.40 29.29
C ASP A 599 -15.01 -39.55 30.17
N VAL A 600 -15.72 -38.44 30.42
CA VAL A 600 -16.99 -38.42 31.15
C VAL A 600 -18.07 -39.14 30.35
N ILE A 601 -18.16 -38.88 29.05
CA ILE A 601 -19.12 -39.55 28.15
C ILE A 601 -18.89 -41.06 28.17
N GLU A 602 -17.65 -41.53 27.94
CA GLU A 602 -17.31 -42.94 27.93
C GLU A 602 -17.59 -43.62 29.28
N THR A 603 -17.31 -42.93 30.39
CA THR A 603 -17.59 -43.44 31.74
C THR A 603 -19.09 -43.60 31.99
N VAL A 604 -19.89 -42.61 31.57
CA VAL A 604 -21.35 -42.66 31.69
C VAL A 604 -21.94 -43.76 30.79
N GLU A 605 -21.49 -43.87 29.54
CA GLU A 605 -21.94 -44.91 28.61
C GLU A 605 -21.60 -46.32 29.09
N ASN A 606 -20.39 -46.53 29.60
CA ASN A 606 -19.98 -47.82 30.16
C ASN A 606 -20.79 -48.16 31.43
N SER A 607 -21.04 -47.17 32.29
CA SER A 607 -21.88 -47.34 33.47
C SER A 607 -23.32 -47.70 33.09
N LEU A 608 -23.89 -47.05 32.07
CA LEU A 608 -25.22 -47.36 31.53
C LEU A 608 -25.26 -48.77 30.92
N LYS A 609 -24.24 -49.18 30.15
CA LYS A 609 -24.14 -50.55 29.61
C LYS A 609 -24.08 -51.60 30.72
N MET A 610 -23.31 -51.37 31.79
CA MET A 610 -23.23 -52.28 32.92
C MET A 610 -24.56 -52.42 33.68
N VAL A 611 -25.35 -51.33 33.78
CA VAL A 611 -26.70 -51.38 34.37
C VAL A 611 -27.67 -52.14 33.47
N LEU A 612 -27.59 -51.94 32.15
CA LEU A 612 -28.44 -52.62 31.16
C LEU A 612 -28.14 -54.12 31.04
N ASP A 613 -26.88 -54.54 31.14
CA ASP A 613 -26.49 -55.95 31.10
C ASP A 613 -26.87 -56.73 32.37
N ARG A 614 -26.97 -56.07 33.54
CA ARG A 614 -27.53 -56.67 34.76
C ARG A 614 -29.03 -56.96 34.68
N GLY A 615 -29.75 -56.40 33.70
CA GLY A 615 -31.14 -56.72 33.40
C GLY A 615 -31.35 -58.09 32.72
N LYS A 616 -30.26 -58.79 32.34
CA LYS A 616 -30.31 -60.14 31.74
C LYS A 616 -29.80 -61.19 32.73
N VAL A 617 -30.45 -61.34 33.88
CA VAL A 617 -30.29 -62.52 34.75
C VAL A 617 -31.56 -63.38 34.67
N LYS A 618 -31.34 -64.58 34.13
CA LYS A 618 -32.19 -65.77 33.94
C LYS A 618 -33.56 -65.80 34.67
N ILE A 619 -34.62 -65.90 33.87
CA ILE A 619 -35.76 -66.76 34.21
C ILE A 619 -35.26 -68.20 34.00
N VAL A 620 -34.90 -68.87 35.09
CA VAL A 620 -34.92 -70.33 35.13
C VAL A 620 -36.32 -70.70 35.62
N ASN A 621 -36.98 -71.59 34.88
CA ASN A 621 -38.32 -72.13 35.16
C ASN A 621 -38.56 -72.49 36.63
#